data_AF-A0A2A9GY59-F1
#
_entry.id   AF-A0A2A9GY59-F1
#
_cell.length_a   1.000
_cell.length_b   1.000
_cell.length_c   1.000
_cell.angle_alpha   90.00
_cell.angle_beta   90.00
_cell.angle_gamma   90.00
#
_symmetry.space_group_name_H-M   'P 1'
#
loop_
_entity.id
_entity.type
_entity.pdbx_description
1 polymer ?
#
loop_
_entity_poly.entity_id
_entity_poly.type
_entity_poly.pdbx_seq_one_letter_code
_entity_poly.pdbx_strand_id
1 'polypeptide(L)'
;MSTAIQSERPERPDLSNAEVLLSAEQVTMQFGGLTAVNKVDLKVHNGEIMGLIGPNGAGKTTFFNCLTGLYQPTSGRVMFNGSVLPPKPRKVVMAGMARTFQNIRLFHNMTALENVMVGRYSRTRANAMDAILRLPRHRREERETRERAHELLEFVGLGKVADSLSRNLSYGDQRRLEIARALATDPQLLLLDEPTAGMNPQETRQAEELIFRIRDLGLAVLVIEHDMRFIFNLCDRVCCLVRGEVLVEGTAHEVQSDPRVIEAYIGSAENLEESLAEEGLVPPDGPVPQQQEQTDQQRHSGAHREGERDA
;
A
#
# COMPACT_ATOMS: atom_id res chain seq x y z
N MET A 1 -11.37 -18.15 35.44
CA MET A 1 -11.00 -19.09 34.36
C MET A 1 -10.98 -18.28 33.08
N SER A 2 -9.77 -18.00 32.57
CA SER A 2 -9.53 -17.14 31.42
C SER A 2 -9.54 -18.03 30.18
N THR A 3 -10.65 -18.01 29.43
CA THR A 3 -10.71 -18.69 28.13
C THR A 3 -10.22 -17.69 27.10
N ALA A 4 -8.94 -17.78 26.74
CA ALA A 4 -8.40 -17.09 25.58
C ALA A 4 -9.14 -17.62 24.34
N ILE A 5 -9.96 -16.78 23.73
CA ILE A 5 -10.47 -17.01 22.39
C ILE A 5 -9.26 -16.81 21.46
N GLN A 6 -8.54 -17.90 21.20
CA GLN A 6 -7.70 -17.97 20.01
C GLN A 6 -8.66 -17.90 18.82
N SER A 7 -8.74 -16.75 18.16
CA SER A 7 -9.42 -16.64 16.88
C SER A 7 -8.69 -17.53 15.89
N GLU A 8 -9.26 -18.69 15.58
CA GLU A 8 -8.74 -19.56 14.53
C GLU A 8 -8.65 -18.76 13.23
N ARG A 9 -7.45 -18.72 12.64
CA ARG A 9 -7.21 -18.05 11.35
C ARG A 9 -8.11 -18.73 10.30
N PRO A 10 -8.84 -17.97 9.47
CA PRO A 10 -9.66 -18.58 8.42
C PRO A 10 -8.79 -19.46 7.51
N GLU A 11 -9.36 -20.58 7.07
CA GLU A 11 -8.66 -21.57 6.22
C GLU A 11 -8.18 -20.90 4.92
N ARG A 12 -6.91 -21.13 4.56
CA ARG A 12 -6.32 -20.55 3.34
C ARG A 12 -6.94 -21.20 2.10
N PRO A 13 -7.28 -20.43 1.05
CA PRO A 13 -7.81 -21.01 -0.17
C PRO A 13 -6.77 -21.92 -0.85
N ASP A 14 -7.22 -23.02 -1.45
CA ASP A 14 -6.39 -23.83 -2.34
C ASP A 14 -6.24 -23.09 -3.69
N LEU A 15 -5.06 -22.49 -3.89
CA LEU A 15 -4.76 -21.71 -5.09
C LEU A 15 -4.30 -22.56 -6.28
N SER A 16 -4.12 -23.88 -6.12
CA SER A 16 -3.58 -24.76 -7.16
C SER A 16 -4.40 -24.78 -8.45
N ASN A 17 -5.71 -24.55 -8.35
CA ASN A 17 -6.66 -24.47 -9.47
C ASN A 17 -7.36 -23.10 -9.59
N ALA A 18 -6.92 -22.09 -8.84
CA ALA A 18 -7.60 -20.80 -8.82
C ALA A 18 -7.30 -20.01 -10.12
N GLU A 19 -8.34 -19.44 -10.73
CA GLU A 19 -8.18 -18.62 -11.93
C GLU A 19 -7.38 -17.34 -11.62
N VAL A 20 -6.44 -17.00 -12.52
CA VAL A 20 -5.64 -15.77 -12.43
C VAL A 20 -6.54 -14.58 -12.77
N LEU A 21 -6.79 -13.74 -11.77
CA LEU A 21 -7.60 -12.54 -11.89
C LEU A 21 -6.77 -11.37 -12.45
N LEU A 22 -5.57 -11.16 -11.91
CA LEU A 22 -4.62 -10.13 -12.35
C LEU A 22 -3.30 -10.79 -12.74
N SER A 23 -2.74 -10.40 -13.88
CA SER A 23 -1.39 -10.81 -14.34
C SER A 23 -0.61 -9.56 -14.74
N ALA A 24 0.49 -9.29 -14.04
CA ALA A 24 1.52 -8.36 -14.47
C ALA A 24 2.63 -9.17 -15.15
N GLU A 25 2.98 -8.80 -16.38
CA GLU A 25 3.97 -9.54 -17.19
C GLU A 25 5.09 -8.59 -17.62
N GLN A 26 6.27 -8.84 -17.07
CA GLN A 26 7.51 -8.10 -17.34
C GLN A 26 7.34 -6.58 -17.22
N VAL A 27 6.52 -6.13 -16.27
CA VAL A 27 6.20 -4.72 -16.09
C VAL A 27 7.46 -3.96 -15.75
N THR A 28 7.78 -2.97 -16.57
CA THR A 28 8.95 -2.10 -16.40
C THR A 28 8.50 -0.66 -16.39
N MET A 29 9.00 0.14 -15.45
CA MET A 29 8.69 1.56 -15.33
C MET A 29 9.98 2.37 -15.14
N GLN A 30 10.22 3.27 -16.08
CA GLN A 30 11.39 4.15 -16.09
C GLN A 30 10.98 5.62 -16.01
N PHE A 31 11.73 6.41 -15.21
CA PHE A 31 11.58 7.86 -15.08
C PHE A 31 12.90 8.55 -15.36
N GLY A 32 13.01 9.25 -16.50
CA GLY A 32 14.17 10.10 -16.78
C GLY A 32 15.53 9.39 -16.66
N GLY A 33 15.59 8.09 -16.96
CA GLY A 33 16.80 7.25 -16.83
C GLY A 33 16.85 6.33 -15.59
N LEU A 34 16.02 6.59 -14.56
CA LEU A 34 15.90 5.70 -13.40
C LEU A 34 14.90 4.58 -13.70
N THR A 35 15.31 3.33 -13.59
CA THR A 35 14.40 2.17 -13.65
C THR A 35 13.84 1.91 -12.25
N ALA A 36 12.60 2.33 -12.01
CA ALA A 36 11.94 2.19 -10.71
C ALA A 36 11.25 0.82 -10.53
N VAL A 37 10.87 0.18 -11.63
CA VAL A 37 10.36 -1.19 -11.68
C VAL A 37 11.01 -1.85 -12.89
N ASN A 38 11.59 -3.03 -12.73
CA ASN A 38 12.32 -3.74 -13.77
C ASN A 38 11.75 -5.15 -13.94
N LYS A 39 11.04 -5.39 -15.05
CA LYS A 39 10.56 -6.73 -15.45
C LYS A 39 9.82 -7.49 -14.34
N VAL A 40 8.97 -6.81 -13.58
CA VAL A 40 8.21 -7.44 -12.50
C VAL A 40 7.08 -8.28 -13.09
N ASP A 41 7.07 -9.55 -12.72
CA ASP A 41 5.95 -10.47 -12.91
C ASP A 41 5.20 -10.62 -11.58
N LEU A 42 3.86 -10.62 -11.62
CA LEU A 42 3.02 -10.88 -10.45
C LEU A 42 1.69 -11.47 -10.90
N LYS A 43 1.20 -12.49 -10.21
CA LYS A 43 -0.15 -13.03 -10.40
C LYS A 43 -0.96 -12.97 -9.12
N VAL A 44 -2.20 -12.49 -9.24
CA VAL A 44 -3.19 -12.52 -8.17
C VAL A 44 -4.38 -13.34 -8.64
N HIS A 45 -4.79 -14.29 -7.82
CA HIS A 45 -5.88 -15.23 -8.07
C HIS A 45 -7.19 -14.75 -7.43
N ASN A 46 -8.32 -15.26 -7.92
CA ASN A 46 -9.62 -14.98 -7.30
C ASN A 46 -9.64 -15.44 -5.84
N GLY A 47 -10.18 -14.59 -4.95
CA GLY A 47 -10.29 -14.90 -3.51
C GLY A 47 -8.96 -14.97 -2.75
N GLU A 48 -7.84 -14.57 -3.36
CA GLU A 48 -6.52 -14.54 -2.71
C GLU A 48 -6.29 -13.20 -2.00
N ILE A 49 -5.63 -13.23 -0.84
CA ILE A 49 -4.99 -12.05 -0.26
C ILE A 49 -3.50 -12.10 -0.54
N MET A 50 -3.05 -11.28 -1.50
CA MET A 50 -1.66 -11.16 -1.90
C MET A 50 -0.99 -9.97 -1.21
N GLY A 51 0.17 -10.20 -0.59
CA GLY A 51 1.00 -9.17 0.02
C GLY A 51 2.11 -8.71 -0.92
N LEU A 52 2.38 -7.41 -0.97
CA LEU A 52 3.52 -6.81 -1.67
C LEU A 52 4.40 -6.06 -0.67
N ILE A 53 5.57 -6.64 -0.38
CA ILE A 53 6.53 -6.08 0.57
C ILE A 53 7.83 -5.68 -0.14
N GLY A 54 8.73 -5.06 0.61
CA GLY A 54 10.03 -4.56 0.17
C GLY A 54 10.46 -3.34 1.01
N PRO A 55 11.77 -3.02 1.06
CA PRO A 55 12.25 -1.81 1.73
C PRO A 55 11.75 -0.52 1.05
N ASN A 56 12.02 0.63 1.67
CA ASN A 56 11.75 1.93 1.05
C ASN A 56 12.55 2.06 -0.26
N GLY A 57 11.93 2.66 -1.28
CA GLY A 57 12.54 2.75 -2.61
C GLY A 57 12.55 1.45 -3.42
N ALA A 58 11.99 0.35 -2.92
CA ALA A 58 11.95 -0.93 -3.65
C ALA A 58 11.06 -0.95 -4.91
N GLY A 59 10.32 0.12 -5.20
CA GLY A 59 9.44 0.22 -6.38
C GLY A 59 7.98 -0.19 -6.14
N LYS A 60 7.58 -0.54 -4.91
CA LYS A 60 6.20 -0.98 -4.55
C LYS A 60 5.10 -0.04 -5.05
N THR A 61 5.17 1.23 -4.65
CA THR A 61 4.16 2.25 -5.02
C THR A 61 4.15 2.50 -6.53
N THR A 62 5.31 2.53 -7.17
CA THR A 62 5.44 2.67 -8.62
C THR A 62 4.77 1.50 -9.34
N PHE A 63 5.02 0.27 -8.89
CA PHE A 63 4.40 -0.92 -9.45
C PHE A 63 2.88 -0.90 -9.25
N PHE A 64 2.39 -0.52 -8.07
CA PHE A 64 0.95 -0.31 -7.82
C PHE A 64 0.32 0.74 -8.74
N ASN A 65 1.03 1.84 -9.00
CA ASN A 65 0.57 2.86 -9.94
C ASN A 65 0.47 2.31 -11.37
N CYS A 66 1.38 1.41 -11.78
CA CYS A 66 1.27 0.69 -13.03
C CYS A 66 0.04 -0.25 -13.07
N LEU A 67 -0.17 -1.05 -12.01
CA LEU A 67 -1.34 -1.95 -11.92
C LEU A 67 -2.67 -1.19 -12.03
N THR A 68 -2.74 -0.01 -11.42
CA THR A 68 -3.95 0.82 -11.39
C THR A 68 -4.11 1.74 -12.60
N GLY A 69 -3.19 1.70 -13.56
CA GLY A 69 -3.21 2.55 -14.74
C GLY A 69 -3.00 4.03 -14.46
N LEU A 70 -2.50 4.40 -13.28
CA LEU A 70 -2.01 5.76 -12.99
C LEU A 70 -0.70 6.03 -13.75
N TYR A 71 0.14 5.00 -13.87
CA TYR A 71 1.30 5.01 -14.75
C TYR A 71 1.11 4.00 -15.87
N GLN A 72 1.51 4.40 -17.08
CA GLN A 72 1.67 3.47 -18.18
C GLN A 72 3.07 2.85 -18.08
N PRO A 73 3.20 1.51 -17.97
CA PRO A 73 4.50 0.86 -18.02
C PRO A 73 5.28 1.28 -19.28
N THR A 74 6.58 1.48 -19.13
CA THR A 74 7.50 1.71 -20.26
C THR A 74 7.56 0.49 -21.17
N SER A 75 7.52 -0.72 -20.57
CA SER A 75 7.37 -1.99 -21.28
C SER A 75 6.66 -3.02 -20.39
N GLY A 76 6.29 -4.16 -20.98
CA GLY A 76 5.44 -5.16 -20.33
C GLY A 76 3.96 -4.81 -20.42
N ARG A 77 3.12 -5.57 -19.70
CA ARG A 77 1.66 -5.36 -19.70
C ARG A 77 1.03 -5.79 -18.38
N VAL A 78 -0.12 -5.21 -18.09
CA VAL A 78 -1.00 -5.63 -17.00
C VAL A 78 -2.29 -6.15 -17.61
N MET A 79 -2.72 -7.32 -17.18
CA MET A 79 -3.94 -8.00 -17.63
C MET A 79 -4.86 -8.25 -16.45
N PHE A 80 -6.16 -8.13 -16.69
CA PHE A 80 -7.21 -8.40 -15.72
C PHE A 80 -8.33 -9.20 -16.38
N ASN A 81 -8.74 -10.32 -15.79
CA ASN A 81 -9.65 -11.29 -16.41
C ASN A 81 -9.26 -11.64 -17.86
N GLY A 82 -7.98 -11.94 -18.07
CA GLY A 82 -7.44 -12.29 -19.39
C GLY A 82 -7.37 -11.15 -20.42
N SER A 83 -7.78 -9.93 -20.08
CA SER A 83 -7.76 -8.77 -20.98
C SER A 83 -6.72 -7.75 -20.57
N VAL A 84 -5.99 -7.17 -21.53
CA VAL A 84 -5.02 -6.10 -21.24
C VAL A 84 -5.72 -4.88 -20.67
N LEU A 85 -5.28 -4.43 -19.50
CA LEU A 85 -5.77 -3.22 -18.87
C LEU A 85 -5.23 -1.99 -19.60
N PRO A 86 -6.10 -1.08 -20.06
CA PRO A 86 -5.65 0.20 -20.57
C PRO A 86 -5.15 1.09 -19.41
N PRO A 87 -4.08 1.89 -19.60
CA PRO A 87 -3.49 2.74 -18.56
C PRO A 87 -4.34 4.00 -18.34
N LYS A 88 -5.58 3.81 -17.88
CA LYS A 88 -6.53 4.89 -17.55
C LYS A 88 -7.28 4.49 -16.29
N PRO A 89 -7.17 5.24 -15.18
CA PRO A 89 -7.76 4.84 -13.89
C PRO A 89 -9.26 4.54 -13.97
N ARG A 90 -10.03 5.35 -14.70
CA ARG A 90 -11.48 5.11 -14.90
C ARG A 90 -11.76 3.75 -15.55
N LYS A 91 -10.96 3.36 -16.55
CA LYS A 91 -11.15 2.07 -17.24
C LYS A 91 -10.78 0.89 -16.34
N VAL A 92 -9.76 1.07 -15.49
CA VAL A 92 -9.37 0.07 -14.49
C VAL A 92 -10.48 -0.14 -13.45
N VAL A 93 -11.10 0.94 -12.97
CA VAL A 93 -12.29 0.84 -12.09
C VAL A 93 -13.46 0.14 -12.77
N MET A 94 -13.77 0.51 -14.01
CA MET A 94 -14.84 -0.14 -14.77
C MET A 94 -14.56 -1.63 -15.03
N ALA A 95 -13.29 -2.02 -15.19
CA ALA A 95 -12.88 -3.40 -15.39
C ALA A 95 -13.08 -4.26 -14.12
N GLY A 96 -13.18 -3.65 -12.93
CA GLY A 96 -13.42 -4.37 -11.67
C GLY A 96 -12.28 -4.25 -10.65
N MET A 97 -11.38 -3.27 -10.78
CA MET A 97 -10.33 -3.02 -9.78
C MET A 97 -10.60 -1.73 -9.02
N ALA A 98 -10.54 -1.77 -7.69
CA ALA A 98 -10.61 -0.58 -6.85
C ALA A 98 -9.31 -0.40 -6.07
N ARG A 99 -8.92 0.85 -5.84
CA ARG A 99 -7.72 1.19 -5.04
C ARG A 99 -8.06 2.20 -3.97
N THR A 100 -7.60 1.96 -2.75
CA THR A 100 -7.52 2.97 -1.69
C THR A 100 -6.22 3.78 -1.82
N PHE A 101 -6.21 5.01 -1.31
CA PHE A 101 -5.03 5.86 -1.41
C PHE A 101 -4.25 5.86 -0.10
N GLN A 102 -2.92 5.93 -0.18
CA GLN A 102 -2.06 6.03 1.00
C GLN A 102 -2.53 7.13 1.97
N ASN A 103 -2.78 8.33 1.43
CA ASN A 103 -3.48 9.39 2.15
C ASN A 103 -4.99 9.27 1.96
N ILE A 104 -5.76 9.30 3.05
CA ILE A 104 -7.22 9.26 3.02
C ILE A 104 -7.74 10.41 2.16
N ARG A 105 -8.41 10.08 1.06
CA ARG A 105 -9.00 11.07 0.14
C ARG A 105 -10.51 11.06 0.23
N LEU A 106 -11.07 11.43 1.38
CA LEU A 106 -12.52 11.55 1.57
C LEU A 106 -13.04 12.95 1.19
N PHE A 107 -14.32 13.03 0.85
CA PHE A 107 -15.02 14.30 0.72
C PHE A 107 -15.42 14.78 2.12
N HIS A 108 -14.52 15.53 2.76
CA HIS A 108 -14.61 15.97 4.16
C HIS A 108 -15.91 16.68 4.56
N ASN A 109 -16.55 17.35 3.60
CA ASN A 109 -17.80 18.10 3.79
C ASN A 109 -19.06 17.28 3.43
N MET A 110 -18.89 16.00 3.08
CA MET A 110 -19.97 15.05 2.84
C MET A 110 -20.07 14.07 4.01
N THR A 111 -21.28 13.53 4.21
CA THR A 111 -21.54 12.47 5.17
C THR A 111 -20.83 11.17 4.77
N ALA A 112 -20.74 10.23 5.71
CA ALA A 112 -20.22 8.89 5.41
C ALA A 112 -21.03 8.22 4.29
N LEU A 113 -22.35 8.32 4.35
CA LEU A 113 -23.25 7.78 3.32
C LEU A 113 -22.99 8.39 1.95
N GLU A 114 -22.92 9.71 1.87
CA GLU A 114 -22.63 10.42 0.62
C GLU A 114 -21.27 10.03 0.03
N ASN A 115 -20.25 9.86 0.87
CA ASN A 115 -18.93 9.40 0.43
C ASN A 115 -19.00 8.02 -0.25
N VAL A 116 -19.76 7.08 0.30
CA VAL A 116 -19.93 5.73 -0.28
C VAL A 116 -20.77 5.79 -1.55
N MET A 117 -21.85 6.57 -1.57
CA MET A 117 -22.68 6.77 -2.77
C MET A 117 -21.85 7.30 -3.95
N VAL A 118 -20.83 8.13 -3.70
CA VAL A 118 -19.97 8.64 -4.78
C VAL A 118 -19.25 7.52 -5.55
N GLY A 119 -18.84 6.44 -4.87
CA GLY A 119 -18.20 5.30 -5.52
C GLY A 119 -19.10 4.63 -6.56
N ARG A 120 -20.42 4.61 -6.30
CA ARG A 120 -21.42 4.02 -7.20
C ARG A 120 -21.68 4.81 -8.46
N TYR A 121 -21.37 6.11 -8.53
CA TYR A 121 -21.55 6.88 -9.77
C TYR A 121 -20.74 6.33 -10.95
N SER A 122 -19.68 5.57 -10.69
CA SER A 122 -18.94 4.86 -11.75
C SER A 122 -19.75 3.73 -12.41
N ARG A 123 -20.78 3.22 -11.73
CA ARG A 123 -21.69 2.14 -12.17
C ARG A 123 -23.07 2.64 -12.58
N THR A 124 -23.43 3.88 -12.26
CA THR A 124 -24.72 4.47 -12.64
C THR A 124 -24.80 4.73 -14.15
N ARG A 125 -25.98 4.50 -14.74
CA ARG A 125 -26.29 4.72 -16.16
C ARG A 125 -27.07 6.00 -16.42
N ALA A 126 -27.53 6.70 -15.39
CA ALA A 126 -28.21 7.99 -15.52
C ALA A 126 -27.31 9.01 -16.22
N ASN A 127 -27.81 9.60 -17.30
CA ASN A 127 -27.14 10.71 -17.97
C ASN A 127 -27.34 11.99 -17.15
N ALA A 128 -26.46 12.99 -17.31
CA ALA A 128 -26.60 14.29 -16.65
C ALA A 128 -27.98 14.95 -16.92
N MET A 129 -28.59 14.66 -18.07
CA MET A 129 -29.95 15.11 -18.41
C MET A 129 -31.06 14.42 -17.59
N ASP A 130 -30.88 13.15 -17.21
CA ASP A 130 -31.85 12.43 -16.38
C ASP A 130 -31.89 12.97 -14.94
N ALA A 131 -30.73 13.42 -14.44
CA ALA A 131 -30.59 14.10 -13.15
C ALA A 131 -31.27 15.47 -13.15
N ILE A 132 -31.13 16.24 -14.23
CA ILE A 132 -31.79 17.55 -14.39
C ILE A 132 -33.32 17.38 -14.49
N LEU A 133 -33.79 16.39 -15.25
CA LEU A 133 -35.23 16.15 -15.46
C LEU A 133 -35.90 15.35 -14.31
N ARG A 134 -35.13 14.91 -13.30
CA ARG A 134 -35.61 14.13 -12.13
C ARG A 134 -36.55 12.98 -12.51
N LEU A 135 -36.22 12.29 -13.61
CA LEU A 135 -37.05 11.22 -14.15
C LEU A 135 -37.23 10.08 -13.12
N PRO A 136 -38.33 9.31 -13.16
CA PRO A 136 -38.57 8.21 -12.22
C PRO A 136 -37.43 7.18 -12.16
N ARG A 137 -36.72 6.98 -13.27
CA ARG A 137 -35.52 6.13 -13.35
C ARG A 137 -34.38 6.63 -12.45
N HIS A 138 -34.12 7.94 -12.44
CA HIS A 138 -33.11 8.55 -11.58
C HIS A 138 -33.44 8.36 -10.11
N ARG A 139 -34.70 8.57 -9.70
CA ARG A 139 -35.11 8.37 -8.30
C ARG A 139 -34.94 6.92 -7.83
N ARG A 140 -35.23 5.97 -8.72
CA ARG A 140 -35.04 4.54 -8.41
C ARG A 140 -33.57 4.20 -8.25
N GLU A 141 -32.73 4.64 -9.18
CA GLU A 141 -31.27 4.40 -9.14
C GLU A 141 -30.60 5.07 -7.94
N GLU A 142 -31.06 6.27 -7.57
CA GLU A 142 -30.61 6.97 -6.36
C GLU A 142 -30.99 6.19 -5.09
N ARG A 143 -32.21 5.65 -5.02
CA ARG A 143 -32.66 4.79 -3.91
C ARG A 143 -31.81 3.53 -3.80
N GLU A 144 -31.61 2.80 -4.91
CA GLU A 144 -30.77 1.60 -4.96
C GLU A 144 -29.30 1.90 -4.57
N THR A 145 -28.80 3.07 -4.99
CA THR A 145 -27.46 3.55 -4.61
C THR A 145 -27.36 3.81 -3.12
N ARG A 146 -28.37 4.47 -2.54
CA ARG A 146 -28.44 4.77 -1.11
C ARG A 146 -28.56 3.50 -0.27
N GLU A 147 -29.44 2.57 -0.66
CA GLU A 147 -29.63 1.28 0.03
C GLU A 147 -28.33 0.50 0.08
N ARG A 148 -27.64 0.32 -1.06
CA ARG A 148 -26.35 -0.36 -1.03
C ARG A 148 -25.27 0.42 -0.27
N ALA A 149 -25.26 1.75 -0.35
CA ALA A 149 -24.31 2.54 0.44
C ALA A 149 -24.50 2.30 1.95
N HIS A 150 -25.74 2.16 2.42
CA HIS A 150 -26.02 1.74 3.80
C HIS A 150 -25.52 0.33 4.10
N GLU A 151 -25.81 -0.66 3.25
CA GLU A 151 -25.30 -2.03 3.43
C GLU A 151 -23.78 -2.09 3.55
N LEU A 152 -23.07 -1.32 2.71
CA LEU A 152 -21.61 -1.25 2.74
C LEU A 152 -21.10 -0.56 4.00
N LEU A 153 -21.77 0.50 4.46
CA LEU A 153 -21.45 1.12 5.74
C LEU A 153 -21.67 0.16 6.91
N GLU A 154 -22.77 -0.60 6.92
CA GLU A 154 -23.01 -1.63 7.93
C GLU A 154 -21.93 -2.72 7.88
N PHE A 155 -21.58 -3.19 6.69
CA PHE A 155 -20.53 -4.18 6.48
C PHE A 155 -19.18 -3.73 7.05
N VAL A 156 -18.77 -2.48 6.81
CA VAL A 156 -17.54 -1.93 7.40
C VAL A 156 -17.69 -1.49 8.85
N GLY A 157 -18.86 -1.63 9.47
CA GLY A 157 -19.10 -1.27 10.88
C GLY A 157 -19.42 0.20 11.15
N LEU A 158 -19.72 0.99 10.11
CA LEU A 158 -20.03 2.43 10.16
C LEU A 158 -21.52 2.78 10.04
N GLY A 159 -22.42 1.79 10.05
CA GLY A 159 -23.86 2.01 9.85
C GLY A 159 -24.47 3.06 10.80
N LYS A 160 -24.03 3.11 12.07
CA LYS A 160 -24.55 4.07 13.08
C LYS A 160 -24.12 5.52 12.84
N VAL A 161 -23.06 5.74 12.05
CA VAL A 161 -22.50 7.06 11.78
C VAL A 161 -22.70 7.48 10.31
N ALA A 162 -23.63 6.84 9.61
CA ALA A 162 -23.90 7.08 8.19
C ALA A 162 -24.14 8.57 7.85
N ASP A 163 -24.89 9.28 8.70
CA ASP A 163 -25.22 10.69 8.51
C ASP A 163 -24.18 11.66 9.10
N SER A 164 -23.11 11.14 9.73
CA SER A 164 -22.03 11.96 10.27
C SER A 164 -21.12 12.46 9.14
N LEU A 165 -20.67 13.72 9.23
CA LEU A 165 -19.66 14.26 8.32
C LEU A 165 -18.36 13.45 8.43
N SER A 166 -17.79 13.09 7.29
CA SER A 166 -16.57 12.25 7.22
C SER A 166 -15.39 12.84 8.00
N ARG A 167 -15.26 14.18 8.05
CA ARG A 167 -14.20 14.87 8.83
C ARG A 167 -14.32 14.71 10.35
N ASN A 168 -15.50 14.34 10.85
CA ASN A 168 -15.74 14.15 12.28
C ASN A 168 -15.50 12.70 12.73
N LEU A 169 -15.22 11.79 11.79
CA LEU A 169 -14.94 10.39 12.08
C LEU A 169 -13.52 10.23 12.63
N SER A 170 -13.33 9.22 13.48
CA SER A 170 -12.00 8.82 13.93
C SER A 170 -11.12 8.40 12.74
N TYR A 171 -9.79 8.42 12.89
CA TYR A 171 -8.88 8.06 11.81
C TYR A 171 -9.14 6.64 11.27
N GLY A 172 -9.32 5.66 12.16
CA GLY A 172 -9.70 4.29 11.78
C GLY A 172 -11.05 4.21 11.06
N ASP A 173 -12.05 4.98 11.49
CA ASP A 173 -13.34 5.07 10.81
C ASP A 173 -13.23 5.69 9.41
N GLN A 174 -12.40 6.72 9.25
CA GLN A 174 -12.15 7.32 7.93
C GLN A 174 -11.52 6.30 6.97
N ARG A 175 -10.62 5.44 7.47
CA ARG A 175 -10.02 4.38 6.65
C ARG A 175 -11.04 3.31 6.25
N ARG A 176 -11.90 2.89 7.18
CA ARG A 176 -13.02 1.98 6.89
C ARG A 176 -14.01 2.59 5.89
N LEU A 177 -14.26 3.89 5.98
CA LEU A 177 -15.11 4.62 5.04
C LEU A 177 -14.50 4.66 3.63
N GLU A 178 -13.18 4.83 3.52
CA GLU A 178 -12.49 4.76 2.24
C GLU A 178 -12.61 3.37 1.59
N ILE A 179 -12.50 2.30 2.39
CA ILE A 179 -12.74 0.92 1.95
C ILE A 179 -14.19 0.74 1.49
N ALA A 180 -15.19 1.22 2.24
CA ALA A 180 -16.59 1.15 1.86
C ALA A 180 -16.85 1.84 0.51
N ARG A 181 -16.27 3.02 0.30
CA ARG A 181 -16.36 3.74 -0.98
C ARG A 181 -15.70 2.98 -2.13
N ALA A 182 -14.56 2.33 -1.89
CA ALA A 182 -13.90 1.49 -2.89
C ALA A 182 -14.78 0.28 -3.26
N LEU A 183 -15.34 -0.42 -2.27
CA LEU A 183 -16.28 -1.54 -2.45
C LEU A 183 -17.55 -1.12 -3.19
N ALA A 184 -17.99 0.13 -3.04
CA ALA A 184 -19.14 0.68 -3.74
C ALA A 184 -18.98 0.73 -5.27
N THR A 185 -17.76 0.57 -5.79
CA THR A 185 -17.50 0.40 -7.23
C THR A 185 -17.76 -1.02 -7.73
N ASP A 186 -18.21 -1.92 -6.86
CA ASP A 186 -18.40 -3.36 -7.10
C ASP A 186 -17.14 -3.99 -7.76
N PRO A 187 -15.97 -3.97 -7.08
CA PRO A 187 -14.73 -4.54 -7.59
C PRO A 187 -14.68 -6.06 -7.41
N GLN A 188 -13.82 -6.72 -8.20
CA GLN A 188 -13.37 -8.09 -7.99
C GLN A 188 -11.99 -8.14 -7.33
N LEU A 189 -11.16 -7.09 -7.52
CA LEU A 189 -9.86 -6.92 -6.87
C LEU A 189 -9.80 -5.57 -6.14
N LEU A 190 -9.47 -5.62 -4.84
CA LEU A 190 -9.24 -4.44 -4.02
C LEU A 190 -7.74 -4.28 -3.74
N LEU A 191 -7.19 -3.13 -4.09
CA LEU A 191 -5.81 -2.75 -3.82
C LEU A 191 -5.77 -1.84 -2.59
N LEU A 192 -5.07 -2.27 -1.54
CA LEU A 192 -4.92 -1.54 -0.29
C LEU A 192 -3.48 -1.05 -0.14
N ASP A 193 -3.31 0.27 -0.03
CA ASP A 193 -2.01 0.93 0.08
C ASP A 193 -1.83 1.44 1.52
N GLU A 194 -1.06 0.71 2.33
CA GLU A 194 -0.84 0.96 3.76
C GLU A 194 -2.16 1.13 4.56
N PRO A 195 -3.05 0.12 4.56
CA PRO A 195 -4.33 0.18 5.25
C PRO A 195 -4.23 0.40 6.78
N THR A 196 -3.10 0.08 7.40
CA THR A 196 -2.91 0.11 8.87
C THR A 196 -2.00 1.21 9.37
N ALA A 197 -1.44 2.04 8.48
CA ALA A 197 -0.59 3.15 8.87
C ALA A 197 -1.30 4.08 9.86
N GLY A 198 -0.64 4.41 10.98
CA GLY A 198 -1.18 5.30 12.00
C GLY A 198 -2.28 4.71 12.90
N MET A 199 -2.57 3.41 12.78
CA MET A 199 -3.55 2.71 13.62
C MET A 199 -2.93 2.17 14.92
N ASN A 200 -3.73 2.07 15.97
CA ASN A 200 -3.36 1.34 17.17
C ASN A 200 -3.56 -0.20 16.98
N PRO A 201 -2.99 -1.05 17.85
CA PRO A 201 -3.07 -2.51 17.67
C PRO A 201 -4.49 -3.09 17.61
N GLN A 202 -5.47 -2.45 18.26
CA GLN A 202 -6.87 -2.89 18.18
C GLN A 202 -7.49 -2.53 16.83
N GLU A 203 -7.21 -1.34 16.31
CA GLU A 203 -7.63 -0.90 14.98
C GLU A 203 -6.99 -1.75 13.87
N THR A 204 -5.70 -2.09 14.00
CA THR A 204 -5.00 -3.00 13.07
C THR A 204 -5.71 -4.36 12.97
N ARG A 205 -6.11 -4.95 14.12
CA ARG A 205 -6.85 -6.22 14.14
C ARG A 205 -8.23 -6.09 13.48
N GLN A 206 -8.94 -4.99 13.74
CA GLN A 206 -10.23 -4.73 13.09
C GLN A 206 -10.09 -4.57 11.57
N ALA A 207 -9.00 -3.97 11.10
CA ALA A 207 -8.69 -3.86 9.68
C ALA A 207 -8.39 -5.25 9.08
N GLU A 208 -7.61 -6.08 9.77
CA GLU A 208 -7.33 -7.46 9.39
C GLU A 208 -8.62 -8.28 9.24
N GLU A 209 -9.49 -8.26 10.25
CA GLU A 209 -10.80 -8.92 10.23
C GLU A 209 -11.70 -8.40 9.10
N LEU A 210 -11.68 -7.10 8.83
CA LEU A 210 -12.41 -6.54 7.69
C LEU A 210 -11.88 -7.06 6.35
N ILE A 211 -10.56 -7.17 6.18
CA ILE A 211 -9.97 -7.68 4.94
C ILE A 211 -10.32 -9.16 4.75
N PHE A 212 -10.28 -9.98 5.80
CA PHE A 212 -10.78 -11.35 5.72
C PHE A 212 -12.24 -11.42 5.30
N ARG A 213 -13.12 -10.61 5.93
CA ARG A 213 -14.53 -10.55 5.51
C ARG A 213 -14.71 -10.10 4.06
N ILE A 214 -13.86 -9.21 3.55
CA ILE A 214 -13.88 -8.78 2.14
C ILE A 214 -13.51 -9.94 1.22
N ARG A 215 -12.46 -10.70 1.57
CA ARG A 215 -12.08 -11.91 0.84
C ARG A 215 -13.21 -12.95 0.85
N ASP A 216 -13.89 -13.11 1.98
CA ASP A 216 -14.98 -14.08 2.13
C ASP A 216 -16.22 -13.73 1.28
N LEU A 217 -16.32 -12.49 0.76
CA LEU A 217 -17.28 -12.11 -0.29
C LEU A 217 -16.85 -12.59 -1.70
N GLY A 218 -15.71 -13.28 -1.82
CA GLY A 218 -15.12 -13.76 -3.07
C GLY A 218 -14.19 -12.76 -3.77
N LEU A 219 -13.83 -11.65 -3.12
CA LEU A 219 -12.92 -10.66 -3.69
C LEU A 219 -11.47 -11.08 -3.49
N ALA A 220 -10.62 -10.78 -4.48
CA ALA A 220 -9.18 -10.77 -4.26
C ALA A 220 -8.74 -9.46 -3.61
N VAL A 221 -7.67 -9.51 -2.82
CA VAL A 221 -7.09 -8.33 -2.17
C VAL A 221 -5.58 -8.31 -2.43
N LEU A 222 -5.06 -7.18 -2.88
CA LEU A 222 -3.62 -6.94 -2.98
C LEU A 222 -3.23 -5.82 -2.00
N VAL A 223 -2.34 -6.12 -1.07
CA VAL A 223 -1.98 -5.20 0.03
C VAL A 223 -0.51 -4.82 -0.04
N ILE A 224 -0.21 -3.52 0.00
CA ILE A 224 1.12 -3.01 0.37
C ILE A 224 1.09 -2.64 1.85
N GLU A 225 2.04 -3.17 2.60
CA GLU A 225 2.31 -2.75 3.98
C GLU A 225 3.80 -2.81 4.31
N HIS A 226 4.18 -2.10 5.36
CA HIS A 226 5.52 -2.19 5.95
C HIS A 226 5.55 -2.95 7.28
N ASP A 227 4.40 -3.14 7.95
CA ASP A 227 4.32 -4.05 9.10
C ASP A 227 4.33 -5.52 8.62
N MET A 228 5.48 -6.17 8.77
CA MET A 228 5.68 -7.57 8.38
C MET A 228 4.76 -8.53 9.14
N ARG A 229 4.45 -8.26 10.43
CA ARG A 229 3.57 -9.14 11.22
C ARG A 229 2.16 -9.10 10.65
N PHE A 230 1.68 -7.91 10.29
CA PHE A 230 0.39 -7.75 9.64
C PHE A 230 0.34 -8.51 8.31
N ILE A 231 1.34 -8.32 7.43
CA ILE A 231 1.40 -9.03 6.14
C ILE A 231 1.39 -10.55 6.33
N PHE A 232 2.24 -11.10 7.20
CA PHE A 232 2.36 -12.56 7.34
C PHE A 232 1.15 -13.20 8.04
N ASN A 233 0.42 -12.44 8.87
CA ASN A 233 -0.85 -12.88 9.47
C ASN A 233 -2.02 -12.76 8.49
N LEU A 234 -2.01 -11.78 7.61
CA LEU A 234 -3.11 -11.52 6.68
C LEU A 234 -3.02 -12.33 5.39
N CYS A 235 -1.85 -12.35 4.75
CA CYS A 235 -1.71 -12.78 3.35
C CYS A 235 -1.59 -14.30 3.19
N ASP A 236 -2.12 -14.80 2.08
CA ASP A 236 -1.96 -16.18 1.61
C ASP A 236 -0.60 -16.36 0.94
N ARG A 237 -0.25 -15.41 0.06
CA ARG A 237 1.04 -15.31 -0.63
C ARG A 237 1.61 -13.91 -0.48
N VAL A 238 2.92 -13.81 -0.57
CA VAL A 238 3.68 -12.57 -0.42
C VAL A 238 4.72 -12.50 -1.54
N CYS A 239 4.83 -11.33 -2.17
CA CYS A 239 5.90 -10.99 -3.10
C CYS A 239 6.77 -9.90 -2.45
N CYS A 240 8.07 -10.15 -2.36
CA CYS A 240 9.05 -9.19 -1.91
C CYS A 240 9.73 -8.53 -3.12
N LEU A 241 9.63 -7.20 -3.20
CA LEU A 241 10.34 -6.37 -4.17
C LEU A 241 11.61 -5.80 -3.54
N VAL A 242 12.71 -5.78 -4.29
CA VAL A 242 13.94 -5.06 -3.94
C VAL A 242 14.48 -4.39 -5.19
N ARG A 243 14.78 -3.08 -5.12
CA ARG A 243 15.31 -2.27 -6.23
C ARG A 243 14.51 -2.41 -7.54
N GLY A 244 13.18 -2.52 -7.42
CA GLY A 244 12.28 -2.62 -8.57
C GLY A 244 12.15 -4.01 -9.17
N GLU A 245 12.76 -5.04 -8.59
CA GLU A 245 12.72 -6.44 -9.05
C GLU A 245 12.10 -7.36 -8.00
N VAL A 246 11.50 -8.47 -8.45
CA VAL A 246 11.00 -9.51 -7.54
C VAL A 246 12.19 -10.27 -6.96
N LEU A 247 12.35 -10.21 -5.64
CA LEU A 247 13.37 -10.96 -4.91
C LEU A 247 12.91 -12.40 -4.65
N VAL A 248 11.70 -12.54 -4.12
CA VAL A 248 11.07 -13.82 -3.80
C VAL A 248 9.54 -13.66 -3.78
N GLU A 249 8.84 -14.70 -4.19
CA GLU A 249 7.39 -14.82 -4.12
C GLU A 249 7.04 -16.21 -3.59
N GLY A 250 6.14 -16.30 -2.62
CA GLY A 250 5.78 -17.56 -1.99
C GLY A 250 4.74 -17.38 -0.89
N THR A 251 4.55 -18.41 -0.06
CA THR A 251 3.74 -18.31 1.15
C THR A 251 4.39 -17.35 2.16
N ALA A 252 3.59 -16.84 3.10
CA ALA A 252 4.09 -15.98 4.18
C ALA A 252 5.29 -16.59 4.93
N HIS A 253 5.28 -17.91 5.18
CA HIS A 253 6.37 -18.60 5.87
C HIS A 253 7.65 -18.68 5.03
N GLU A 254 7.53 -19.07 3.76
CA GLU A 254 8.68 -19.15 2.84
C GLU A 254 9.38 -17.80 2.74
N VAL A 255 8.61 -16.72 2.51
CA VAL A 255 9.15 -15.36 2.38
C VAL A 255 9.72 -14.84 3.69
N GLN A 256 9.07 -15.10 4.82
CA GLN A 256 9.58 -14.69 6.14
C GLN A 256 10.91 -15.34 6.49
N SER A 257 11.11 -16.60 6.07
CA SER A 257 12.33 -17.36 6.35
C SER A 257 13.46 -17.15 5.33
N ASP A 258 13.21 -16.40 4.25
CA ASP A 258 14.21 -16.19 3.19
C ASP A 258 15.33 -15.26 3.69
N PRO A 259 16.60 -15.72 3.73
CA PRO A 259 17.72 -14.90 4.20
C PRO A 259 17.90 -13.60 3.43
N ARG A 260 17.58 -13.59 2.13
CA ARG A 260 17.72 -12.41 1.27
C ARG A 260 16.70 -11.34 1.62
N VAL A 261 15.50 -11.75 2.07
CA VAL A 261 14.48 -10.82 2.57
C VAL A 261 14.98 -10.20 3.86
N ILE A 262 15.47 -11.00 4.80
CA ILE A 262 16.03 -10.53 6.07
C ILE A 262 17.17 -9.54 5.82
N GLU A 263 18.11 -9.87 4.95
CA GLU A 263 19.24 -9.01 4.58
C GLU A 263 18.77 -7.68 3.97
N ALA A 264 17.81 -7.71 3.03
CA ALA A 264 17.28 -6.50 2.41
C ALA A 264 16.64 -5.52 3.40
N TYR A 265 16.06 -6.02 4.50
CA TYR A 265 15.50 -5.21 5.56
C TYR A 265 16.54 -4.76 6.60
N ILE A 266 17.55 -5.58 6.92
CA ILE A 266 18.62 -5.22 7.87
C ILE A 266 19.59 -4.21 7.25
N GLY A 267 20.07 -4.45 6.03
CA GLY A 267 21.00 -3.54 5.35
C GLY A 267 20.40 -2.15 5.11
N SER A 268 19.07 -2.03 5.07
CA SER A 268 18.39 -0.72 5.00
C SER A 268 18.44 0.09 6.29
N ALA A 269 18.64 -0.56 7.46
CA ALA A 269 18.84 0.12 8.74
C ALA A 269 20.28 0.65 8.88
N GLU A 270 21.27 -0.07 8.35
CA GLU A 270 22.68 0.38 8.30
C GLU A 270 22.87 1.60 7.38
N ASN A 271 22.08 1.70 6.30
CA ASN A 271 22.07 2.89 5.41
C ASN A 271 21.55 4.17 6.10
N LEU A 272 20.82 4.06 7.23
CA LEU A 272 20.42 5.23 8.01
C LEU A 272 21.64 5.84 8.72
N GLU A 273 22.56 5.00 9.21
CA GLU A 273 23.79 5.46 9.88
C GLU A 273 24.79 6.08 8.89
N GLU A 274 24.90 5.53 7.66
CA GLU A 274 25.71 6.15 6.59
C GLU A 274 25.14 7.50 6.13
N SER A 275 23.82 7.63 6.00
CA SER A 275 23.19 8.90 5.61
C SER A 275 23.29 10.01 6.68
N LEU A 276 23.30 9.62 7.97
CA LEU A 276 23.49 10.55 9.10
C LEU A 276 24.96 10.95 9.28
N ALA A 277 25.90 10.08 8.88
CA ALA A 277 27.32 10.37 8.87
C ALA A 277 27.73 11.34 7.74
N GLU A 278 27.08 11.27 6.57
CA GLU A 278 27.32 12.21 5.46
C GLU A 278 26.74 13.62 5.70
N GLU A 279 25.67 13.75 6.49
CA GLU A 279 25.06 15.05 6.85
C GLU A 279 25.59 15.66 8.17
N GLY A 280 26.53 15.01 8.84
CA GLY A 280 27.22 15.56 10.02
C GLY A 280 26.33 15.76 11.26
N LEU A 281 25.22 15.02 11.36
CA LEU A 281 24.31 15.08 12.51
C LEU A 281 24.54 13.86 13.42
N VAL A 282 25.29 14.08 14.50
CA VAL A 282 25.52 13.07 15.55
C VAL A 282 24.20 12.79 16.30
N PRO A 283 23.75 11.53 16.42
CA PRO A 283 22.58 11.20 17.23
C PRO A 283 22.86 11.42 18.73
N PRO A 284 21.86 11.86 19.52
CA PRO A 284 22.00 11.96 20.95
C PRO A 284 22.08 10.54 21.52
N ASP A 285 23.04 10.31 22.42
CA ASP A 285 23.26 9.05 23.15
C ASP A 285 24.14 8.00 22.47
N GLY A 286 25.40 8.39 22.18
CA GLY A 286 26.55 7.48 22.10
C GLY A 286 27.61 7.87 23.13
N PRO A 287 28.44 6.93 23.64
CA PRO A 287 29.39 7.23 24.71
C PRO A 287 30.42 8.28 24.24
N VAL A 288 30.59 9.33 25.05
CA VAL A 288 31.53 10.43 24.78
C VAL A 288 32.96 9.87 24.66
N PRO A 289 33.67 10.07 23.53
CA PRO A 289 35.08 9.72 23.44
C PRO A 289 35.90 10.63 24.34
N GLN A 290 36.69 10.04 25.24
CA GLN A 290 37.66 10.76 26.05
C GLN A 290 38.69 11.42 25.11
N GLN A 291 38.78 12.75 25.17
CA GLN A 291 39.78 13.53 24.44
C GLN A 291 41.17 13.20 24.99
N GLN A 292 42.02 12.59 24.17
CA GLN A 292 43.46 12.63 24.39
C GLN A 292 43.99 13.97 23.88
N GLU A 293 44.40 14.79 24.85
CA GLU A 293 45.04 16.08 24.65
C GLU A 293 46.39 15.96 23.92
N GLN A 294 46.56 16.83 22.92
CA GLN A 294 47.76 17.63 22.64
C GLN A 294 49.12 17.01 22.97
N THR A 295 49.83 16.54 21.95
CA THR A 295 51.29 16.71 21.89
C THR A 295 51.76 16.70 20.44
N ASP A 296 51.71 17.85 19.76
CA ASP A 296 52.64 18.18 18.66
C ASP A 296 52.51 19.65 18.21
N GLN A 297 52.79 20.57 19.14
CA GLN A 297 53.20 21.94 18.81
C GLN A 297 54.33 22.37 19.73
N GLN A 298 55.46 21.65 19.68
CA GLN A 298 56.74 22.17 20.19
C GLN A 298 57.94 21.38 19.65
N ARG A 299 57.95 21.09 18.35
CA ARG A 299 59.18 20.69 17.64
C ARG A 299 59.15 21.23 16.22
N HIS A 300 59.23 22.54 16.03
CA HIS A 300 59.84 23.18 14.84
C HIS A 300 59.88 24.71 15.05
N SER A 301 60.76 25.13 15.97
CA SER A 301 61.22 26.51 16.08
C SER A 301 62.55 26.50 16.84
N GLY A 302 63.65 26.63 16.11
CA GLY A 302 64.98 26.83 16.66
C GLY A 302 66.02 25.77 16.28
N ALA A 303 66.56 25.86 15.07
CA ALA A 303 67.99 25.78 14.74
C ALA A 303 68.20 25.26 13.31
N HIS A 304 68.39 26.15 12.33
CA HIS A 304 69.74 26.38 11.78
C HIS A 304 69.71 27.51 10.76
N ARG A 305 70.56 28.51 11.01
CA ARG A 305 71.07 29.46 10.04
C ARG A 305 72.09 28.74 9.15
N GLU A 306 71.94 28.89 7.85
CA GLU A 306 72.91 28.87 6.75
C GLU A 306 72.08 29.42 5.57
N GLY A 307 72.39 30.45 4.80
CA GLY A 307 73.64 31.03 4.34
C GLY A 307 73.38 31.39 2.86
N GLU A 308 73.44 32.68 2.50
CA GLU A 308 73.69 33.25 1.15
C GLU A 308 72.65 33.02 0.02
N ARG A 309 71.99 34.10 -0.46
CA ARG A 309 72.32 34.97 -1.62
C ARG A 309 72.17 34.30 -3.01
N ASP A 310 71.42 35.00 -3.85
CA ASP A 310 71.51 35.12 -5.31
C ASP A 310 71.33 33.86 -6.19
N ALA A 311 70.11 33.67 -6.71
CA ALA A 311 69.76 33.59 -8.15
C ALA A 311 68.27 33.23 -8.33
#